data_AF-A0A1V6QQ76-F1
#
_entry.id   AF-A0A1V6QQ76-F1
#
_cell.length_a   1.000
_cell.length_b   1.000
_cell.length_c   1.000
_cell.angle_alpha   90.00
_cell.angle_beta   90.00
_cell.angle_gamma   90.00
#
_symmetry.space_group_name_H-M   'P 1'
#
loop_
_entity.id
_entity.type
_entity.pdbx_description
1 polymer ?
#
loop_
_entity_poly.entity_id
_entity_poly.type
_entity_poly.pdbx_seq_one_letter_code
_entity_poly.pdbx_strand_id
1 'polypeptide(L)'
;MTELYPTLTQCAIVAAAFKVLLFPAYKSTDFEVHRNWLAITHSLPIQEWYYEKSSEWTLDYPPFFAAFEWLMSQAAAYVDPAMLVMKNLGYDSWQTVYFQRATVILTEFVLVYALSRFVKSVPLPNKQAAHVASLSILLSPGLFIIDHIHFQYNGFMYGLLIMSIVLARKQSTLLYSGILFAVLLCMKHIYLYLALAYFVYLLRAYCLDPRSVLRPRFGNIIKLGVCVVGVFAIAFGPFAQWGQLLQLKDRLFPFSRGLCHAYWAPNIWAMYSFSDRALIPLAPRLGLPVNTDALNSVTRGLVGDTSFAILPEVTKEHTFLLTFLFQLIPLVKLWFRPDWDTFVGAITLCGYASFLFGWHVHEKAILLIIIPFSLIALKDRRYFSAFRPLAVAGHVSLFPLLFTAAEFPLKTVYTVLWLVLFLFVFDQVAPVPERPRIFVFDRLALLYLTISIPLIVYCSLGHQLIFGWERLEFLPLMFMSSYSALGVVGSWVGFMVVYFTT
;
A
#
# COMPACT_ATOMS: atom_id res chain seq x y z
N MET A 1 -22.37 -24.57 14.31
CA MET A 1 -21.31 -23.61 13.95
C MET A 1 -21.59 -22.37 14.76
N THR A 2 -20.66 -21.89 15.59
CA THR A 2 -20.82 -20.56 16.22
C THR A 2 -20.92 -19.53 15.10
N GLU A 3 -22.06 -18.83 15.04
CA GLU A 3 -22.25 -17.78 14.04
C GLU A 3 -21.28 -16.64 14.33
N LEU A 4 -20.46 -16.30 13.35
CA LEU A 4 -19.52 -15.19 13.46
C LEU A 4 -20.30 -13.88 13.24
N TYR A 5 -20.50 -13.13 14.33
CA TYR A 5 -21.25 -11.88 14.33
C TYR A 5 -20.36 -10.68 14.72
N PRO A 6 -20.53 -9.50 14.10
CA PRO A 6 -21.35 -9.25 12.90
C PRO A 6 -20.77 -9.95 11.68
N THR A 7 -21.62 -10.28 10.70
CA THR A 7 -21.17 -10.92 9.47
C THR A 7 -20.43 -9.92 8.57
N LEU A 8 -19.50 -10.40 7.73
CA LEU A 8 -18.79 -9.55 6.77
C LEU A 8 -19.75 -8.79 5.85
N THR A 9 -20.83 -9.44 5.43
CA THR A 9 -21.84 -8.83 4.56
C THR A 9 -22.60 -7.71 5.27
N GLN A 10 -23.02 -7.91 6.52
CA GLN A 10 -23.67 -6.86 7.30
C GLN A 10 -22.75 -5.64 7.48
N CYS A 11 -21.48 -5.88 7.83
CA CYS A 11 -20.50 -4.81 7.93
C CYS A 11 -20.26 -4.11 6.58
N ALA A 12 -20.20 -4.86 5.47
CA ALA A 12 -20.03 -4.29 4.15
C ALA A 12 -21.22 -3.40 3.74
N ILE A 13 -22.46 -3.80 4.05
CA ILE A 13 -23.65 -3.00 3.77
C ILE A 13 -23.61 -1.68 4.55
N VAL A 14 -23.33 -1.74 5.85
CA VAL A 14 -23.25 -0.54 6.70
C VAL A 14 -22.09 0.36 6.26
N ALA A 15 -20.93 -0.23 5.94
CA ALA A 15 -19.78 0.50 5.44
C ALA A 15 -20.07 1.19 4.09
N ALA A 16 -20.75 0.50 3.17
CA ALA A 16 -21.17 1.07 1.89
C ALA A 16 -22.15 2.24 2.09
N ALA A 17 -23.15 2.08 2.97
CA ALA A 17 -24.08 3.16 3.30
C ALA A 17 -23.35 4.37 3.89
N PHE A 18 -22.38 4.15 4.78
CA PHE A 18 -21.55 5.22 5.33
C PHE A 18 -20.68 5.90 4.26
N LYS A 19 -20.11 5.15 3.31
CA LYS A 19 -19.31 5.67 2.19
C LYS A 19 -20.13 6.51 1.22
N VAL A 20 -21.41 6.20 1.01
CA VAL A 20 -22.32 7.05 0.22
C VAL A 20 -22.47 8.44 0.83
N LEU A 21 -22.45 8.56 2.16
CA LEU A 21 -22.51 9.87 2.84
C LEU A 21 -21.25 10.72 2.60
N LEU A 22 -20.15 10.12 2.12
CA LEU A 22 -18.92 10.83 1.77
C LEU A 22 -18.92 11.38 0.34
N PHE A 23 -19.99 11.18 -0.42
CA PHE A 23 -20.01 11.64 -1.82
C PHE A 23 -19.72 13.15 -1.99
N PRO A 24 -20.21 14.03 -1.09
CA PRO A 24 -19.88 15.45 -1.12
C PRO A 24 -18.48 15.82 -0.62
N ALA A 25 -17.70 14.87 -0.09
CA ALA A 25 -16.40 15.16 0.51
C ALA A 25 -15.38 15.67 -0.51
N TYR A 26 -14.26 16.17 0.00
CA TYR A 26 -13.07 16.55 -0.75
C TYR A 26 -12.76 15.62 -1.93
N LYS A 27 -12.32 16.23 -3.04
CA LYS A 27 -11.85 15.57 -4.26
C LYS A 27 -10.36 15.84 -4.40
N SER A 28 -9.56 14.78 -4.43
CA SER A 28 -8.13 14.93 -4.70
C SER A 28 -7.85 15.07 -6.20
N THR A 29 -6.60 15.32 -6.55
CA THR A 29 -6.13 15.26 -7.94
C THR A 29 -6.41 13.89 -8.58
N ASP A 30 -6.38 12.80 -7.81
CA ASP A 30 -6.63 11.45 -8.32
C ASP A 30 -8.07 11.29 -8.87
N PHE A 31 -9.04 12.09 -8.39
CA PHE A 31 -10.41 12.12 -8.94
C PHE A 31 -10.41 12.58 -10.41
N GLU A 32 -9.71 13.68 -10.70
CA GLU A 32 -9.56 14.18 -12.08
C GLU A 32 -8.68 13.25 -12.93
N VAL A 33 -7.64 12.65 -12.34
CA VAL A 33 -6.80 11.66 -13.05
C VAL A 33 -7.65 10.51 -13.58
N HIS A 34 -8.48 9.90 -12.73
CA HIS A 34 -9.36 8.82 -13.15
C HIS A 34 -10.46 9.30 -14.11
N ARG A 35 -11.00 10.52 -13.94
CA ARG A 35 -11.92 11.11 -14.95
C ARG A 35 -11.25 11.21 -16.32
N ASN A 36 -10.00 11.68 -16.35
CA ASN A 36 -9.25 11.82 -17.59
C ASN A 36 -8.91 10.45 -18.20
N TRP A 37 -8.64 9.43 -17.40
CA TRP A 37 -8.42 8.06 -17.89
C TRP A 37 -9.68 7.46 -18.52
N LEU A 38 -10.86 7.69 -17.95
CA LEU A 38 -12.14 7.33 -18.58
C LEU A 38 -12.30 8.04 -19.93
N ALA A 39 -11.97 9.33 -20.00
CA ALA A 39 -12.06 10.12 -21.22
C ALA A 39 -11.09 9.64 -22.32
N ILE A 40 -9.82 9.39 -21.96
CA ILE A 40 -8.78 8.85 -22.86
C ILE A 40 -9.23 7.51 -23.43
N THR A 41 -9.57 6.58 -22.54
CA THR A 41 -9.87 5.20 -22.94
C THR A 41 -11.15 5.11 -23.77
N HIS A 42 -12.14 5.97 -23.52
CA HIS A 42 -13.35 6.05 -24.35
C HIS A 42 -13.10 6.71 -25.71
N SER A 43 -12.43 7.85 -25.71
CA SER A 43 -12.43 8.76 -26.87
C SER A 43 -11.39 8.38 -27.91
N LEU A 44 -10.35 7.67 -27.51
CA LEU A 44 -9.20 7.35 -28.37
C LEU A 44 -9.13 5.86 -28.71
N PRO A 45 -8.61 5.53 -29.92
CA PRO A 45 -8.25 4.15 -30.23
C PRO A 45 -7.13 3.66 -29.30
N ILE A 46 -7.09 2.34 -29.05
CA ILE A 46 -6.18 1.72 -28.06
C ILE A 46 -4.70 2.07 -28.32
N GLN A 47 -4.32 2.24 -29.58
CA GLN A 47 -2.97 2.61 -30.01
C GLN A 47 -2.53 3.99 -29.49
N GLU A 48 -3.46 4.87 -29.14
CA GLU A 48 -3.18 6.25 -28.73
C GLU A 48 -3.24 6.45 -27.20
N TRP A 49 -3.78 5.48 -26.46
CA TRP A 49 -4.00 5.60 -25.00
C TRP A 49 -2.77 6.06 -24.21
N TYR A 50 -1.58 5.58 -24.58
CA TYR A 50 -0.32 5.89 -23.87
C TYR A 50 0.52 7.00 -24.52
N TYR A 51 0.10 7.49 -25.69
CA TYR A 51 0.72 8.65 -26.37
C TYR A 51 0.04 9.96 -26.01
N GLU A 52 -1.24 9.90 -25.64
CA GLU A 52 -2.00 11.08 -25.26
C GLU A 52 -1.32 11.85 -24.13
N LYS A 53 -1.18 13.17 -24.32
CA LYS A 53 -0.41 14.07 -23.45
C LYS A 53 -0.92 15.51 -23.46
N SER A 54 -2.13 15.76 -23.96
CA SER A 54 -2.75 17.09 -23.93
C SER A 54 -3.03 17.59 -22.50
N SER A 55 -3.15 16.66 -21.55
CA SER A 55 -3.24 16.91 -20.12
C SER A 55 -2.02 16.36 -19.39
N GLU A 56 -1.71 16.91 -18.22
CA GLU A 56 -0.71 16.36 -17.30
C GLU A 56 -1.12 14.99 -16.73
N TRP A 57 -2.42 14.69 -16.70
CA TRP A 57 -2.99 13.44 -16.17
C TRP A 57 -2.93 12.30 -17.19
N THR A 58 -1.74 11.85 -17.52
CA THR A 58 -1.55 10.77 -18.50
C THR A 58 -1.87 9.40 -17.94
N LEU A 59 -2.13 8.43 -18.82
CA LEU A 59 -2.43 7.06 -18.42
C LEU A 59 -1.15 6.34 -17.96
N ASP A 60 -1.04 6.15 -16.64
CA ASP A 60 0.20 5.69 -16.01
C ASP A 60 0.09 4.28 -15.40
N TYR A 61 -1.07 3.61 -15.57
CA TYR A 61 -1.28 2.23 -15.13
C TYR A 61 -1.17 1.23 -16.29
N PRO A 62 -0.83 -0.04 -16.03
CA PRO A 62 -0.63 -1.02 -17.09
C PRO A 62 -1.94 -1.43 -17.79
N PRO A 63 -1.84 -2.13 -18.94
CA PRO A 63 -2.96 -2.27 -19.88
C PRO A 63 -4.26 -2.89 -19.33
N PHE A 64 -4.20 -3.80 -18.35
CA PHE A 64 -5.45 -4.35 -17.81
C PHE A 64 -6.24 -3.34 -16.98
N PHE A 65 -5.57 -2.36 -16.37
CA PHE A 65 -6.29 -1.28 -15.70
C PHE A 65 -6.84 -0.28 -16.71
N ALA A 66 -6.10 0.01 -17.78
CA ALA A 66 -6.62 0.79 -18.89
C ALA A 66 -7.88 0.16 -19.51
N ALA A 67 -7.88 -1.17 -19.69
CA ALA A 67 -9.05 -1.92 -20.14
C ALA A 67 -10.20 -1.89 -19.11
N PHE A 68 -9.88 -1.87 -17.81
CA PHE A 68 -10.87 -1.68 -16.76
C PHE A 68 -11.52 -0.28 -16.82
N GLU A 69 -10.72 0.78 -17.00
CA GLU A 69 -11.22 2.14 -17.22
C GLU A 69 -12.06 2.23 -18.50
N TRP A 70 -11.62 1.61 -19.60
CA TRP A 70 -12.39 1.52 -20.84
C TRP A 70 -13.76 0.87 -20.62
N LEU A 71 -13.82 -0.23 -19.86
CA LEU A 71 -15.09 -0.90 -19.55
C LEU A 71 -16.01 0.00 -18.73
N MET A 72 -15.47 0.72 -17.75
CA MET A 72 -16.23 1.69 -16.95
C MET A 72 -16.69 2.87 -17.79
N SER A 73 -15.88 3.33 -18.74
CA SER A 73 -16.21 4.46 -19.61
C SER A 73 -17.44 4.19 -20.46
N GLN A 74 -17.68 2.94 -20.86
CA GLN A 74 -18.90 2.54 -21.58
C GLN A 74 -20.17 2.81 -20.77
N ALA A 75 -20.13 2.55 -19.45
CA ALA A 75 -21.24 2.88 -18.56
C ALA A 75 -21.33 4.39 -18.29
N ALA A 76 -20.17 5.05 -18.15
CA ALA A 76 -20.09 6.49 -17.90
C ALA A 76 -20.74 7.32 -19.02
N ALA A 77 -20.66 6.84 -20.26
CA ALA A 77 -21.28 7.47 -21.43
C ALA A 77 -22.80 7.61 -21.31
N TYR A 78 -23.46 6.72 -20.57
CA TYR A 78 -24.90 6.81 -20.32
C TYR A 78 -25.25 7.68 -19.12
N VAL A 79 -24.30 7.88 -18.19
CA VAL A 79 -24.53 8.62 -16.94
C VAL A 79 -24.24 10.11 -17.14
N ASP A 80 -23.10 10.44 -17.71
CA ASP A 80 -22.73 11.81 -18.05
C ASP A 80 -21.66 11.85 -19.15
N PRO A 81 -22.07 12.06 -20.42
CA PRO A 81 -21.15 12.14 -21.55
C PRO A 81 -20.07 13.23 -21.43
N ALA A 82 -20.34 14.32 -20.69
CA ALA A 82 -19.40 15.42 -20.57
C ALA A 82 -18.16 15.05 -19.76
N MET A 83 -18.24 14.03 -18.89
CA MET A 83 -17.09 13.51 -18.15
C MET A 83 -16.05 12.84 -19.06
N LEU A 84 -16.46 12.41 -20.25
CA LEU A 84 -15.62 11.68 -21.21
C LEU A 84 -14.93 12.60 -22.22
N VAL A 85 -15.19 13.90 -22.16
CA VAL A 85 -14.54 14.89 -23.01
C VAL A 85 -13.13 15.14 -22.48
N MET A 86 -12.10 14.80 -23.26
CA MET A 86 -10.70 14.90 -22.81
C MET A 86 -10.27 16.33 -22.41
N LYS A 87 -10.78 17.34 -23.12
CA LYS A 87 -10.46 18.76 -22.84
C LYS A 87 -11.22 19.36 -21.66
N ASN A 88 -12.16 18.62 -21.07
CA ASN A 88 -13.01 19.10 -19.98
C ASN A 88 -12.32 18.86 -18.62
N LEU A 89 -11.17 19.50 -18.43
CA LEU A 89 -10.33 19.33 -17.24
C LEU A 89 -10.99 19.96 -16.02
N GLY A 90 -10.96 19.25 -14.90
CA GLY A 90 -11.58 19.69 -13.64
C GLY A 90 -13.11 19.56 -13.64
N TYR A 91 -13.66 18.74 -14.53
CA TYR A 91 -15.11 18.54 -14.62
C TYR A 91 -15.63 17.64 -13.52
N ASP A 92 -16.60 18.13 -12.75
CA ASP A 92 -17.01 17.53 -11.48
C ASP A 92 -18.52 17.60 -11.21
N SER A 93 -19.34 17.44 -12.26
CA SER A 93 -20.80 17.35 -12.12
C SER A 93 -21.20 16.31 -11.07
N TRP A 94 -22.35 16.49 -10.43
CA TRP A 94 -22.85 15.52 -9.45
C TRP A 94 -23.02 14.13 -10.03
N GLN A 95 -23.39 14.01 -11.30
CA GLN A 95 -23.47 12.76 -12.04
C GLN A 95 -22.10 12.07 -12.13
N THR A 96 -21.04 12.84 -12.45
CA THR A 96 -19.66 12.35 -12.46
C THR A 96 -19.20 11.91 -11.09
N VAL A 97 -19.46 12.72 -10.06
CA VAL A 97 -19.13 12.39 -8.66
C VAL A 97 -19.82 11.11 -8.21
N TYR A 98 -21.12 10.97 -8.47
CA TYR A 98 -21.89 9.76 -8.15
C TYR A 98 -21.36 8.55 -8.90
N PHE A 99 -21.10 8.67 -10.20
CA PHE A 99 -20.57 7.58 -11.01
C PHE A 99 -19.24 7.08 -10.47
N GLN A 100 -18.27 7.98 -10.35
CA GLN A 100 -16.92 7.63 -9.91
C GLN A 100 -16.93 7.02 -8.51
N ARG A 101 -17.55 7.67 -7.52
CA ARG A 101 -17.55 7.14 -6.15
C ARG A 101 -18.37 5.85 -6.02
N ALA A 102 -19.45 5.68 -6.77
CA ALA A 102 -20.21 4.43 -6.80
C ALA A 102 -19.38 3.27 -7.37
N THR A 103 -18.62 3.49 -8.46
CA THR A 103 -17.78 2.43 -9.05
C THR A 103 -16.67 1.97 -8.08
N VAL A 104 -16.10 2.87 -7.27
CA VAL A 104 -15.15 2.48 -6.21
C VAL A 104 -15.82 1.58 -5.16
N ILE A 105 -17.02 1.92 -4.69
CA ILE A 105 -17.79 1.07 -3.76
C ILE A 105 -18.16 -0.28 -4.39
N LEU A 106 -18.62 -0.29 -5.65
CA LEU A 106 -19.03 -1.51 -6.35
C LEU A 106 -17.85 -2.47 -6.56
N THR A 107 -16.70 -1.96 -6.96
CA THR A 107 -15.52 -2.80 -7.21
C THR A 107 -14.88 -3.31 -5.91
N GLU A 108 -15.08 -2.62 -4.79
CA GLU A 108 -14.68 -3.07 -3.45
C GLU A 108 -15.39 -4.37 -3.01
N PHE A 109 -16.51 -4.76 -3.61
CA PHE A 109 -17.12 -6.08 -3.32
C PHE A 109 -16.18 -7.26 -3.63
N VAL A 110 -15.18 -7.07 -4.51
CA VAL A 110 -14.10 -8.05 -4.72
C VAL A 110 -13.29 -8.27 -3.43
N LEU A 111 -13.04 -7.21 -2.64
CA LEU A 111 -12.40 -7.32 -1.32
C LEU A 111 -13.26 -8.13 -0.35
N VAL A 112 -14.55 -7.81 -0.27
CA VAL A 112 -15.51 -8.51 0.61
C VAL A 112 -15.54 -10.00 0.27
N TYR A 113 -15.58 -10.34 -1.02
CA TYR A 113 -15.53 -11.71 -1.48
C TYR A 113 -14.21 -12.39 -1.08
N ALA A 114 -13.06 -11.77 -1.35
CA ALA A 114 -11.75 -12.30 -1.01
C ALA A 114 -11.59 -12.56 0.50
N LEU A 115 -12.05 -11.64 1.35
CA LEU A 115 -12.06 -11.78 2.81
C LEU A 115 -12.99 -12.91 3.26
N SER A 116 -14.17 -13.06 2.65
CA SER A 116 -15.05 -14.20 2.92
C SER A 116 -14.37 -15.53 2.58
N ARG A 117 -13.64 -15.59 1.46
CA ARG A 117 -12.85 -16.78 1.07
C ARG A 117 -11.69 -17.02 2.04
N PHE A 118 -11.04 -15.97 2.52
CA PHE A 118 -10.01 -16.07 3.55
C PHE A 118 -10.55 -16.70 4.84
N VAL A 119 -11.62 -16.16 5.43
CA VAL A 119 -12.22 -16.72 6.66
C VAL A 119 -12.65 -18.18 6.47
N LYS A 120 -13.22 -18.52 5.31
CA LYS A 120 -13.62 -19.90 4.98
C LYS A 120 -12.42 -20.85 4.79
N SER A 121 -11.25 -20.33 4.47
CA SER A 121 -10.03 -21.12 4.26
C SER A 121 -9.28 -21.46 5.55
N VAL A 122 -9.59 -20.77 6.65
CA VAL A 122 -8.92 -20.95 7.95
C VAL A 122 -9.61 -22.06 8.77
N PRO A 123 -8.86 -22.92 9.48
CA PRO A 123 -9.42 -23.93 10.38
C PRO A 123 -10.32 -23.35 11.48
N LEU A 124 -11.28 -24.14 11.97
CA LEU A 124 -12.26 -23.71 12.98
C LEU A 124 -11.67 -23.00 14.22
N PRO A 125 -10.56 -23.49 14.84
CA PRO A 125 -10.00 -22.83 16.02
C PRO A 125 -9.56 -21.38 15.78
N ASN A 126 -9.08 -21.07 14.58
CA ASN A 126 -8.52 -19.76 14.23
C ASN A 126 -9.51 -18.89 13.44
N LYS A 127 -10.75 -19.36 13.25
CA LYS A 127 -11.73 -18.72 12.38
C LYS A 127 -12.21 -17.37 12.93
N GLN A 128 -12.32 -17.25 14.26
CA GLN A 128 -12.66 -15.99 14.93
C GLN A 128 -11.57 -14.95 14.70
N ALA A 129 -10.29 -15.31 14.88
CA ALA A 129 -9.16 -14.44 14.60
C ALA A 129 -9.13 -13.99 13.13
N ALA A 130 -9.33 -14.91 12.19
CA ALA A 130 -9.41 -14.59 10.76
C ALA A 130 -10.58 -13.65 10.42
N HIS A 131 -11.73 -13.85 11.08
CA HIS A 131 -12.92 -12.99 10.91
C HIS A 131 -12.69 -11.59 11.42
N VAL A 132 -12.13 -11.45 12.62
CA VAL A 132 -11.77 -10.17 13.23
C VAL A 132 -10.72 -9.44 12.38
N ALA A 133 -9.69 -10.13 11.89
CA ALA A 133 -8.72 -9.55 10.96
C ALA A 133 -9.39 -9.08 9.66
N SER A 134 -10.34 -9.85 9.12
CA SER A 134 -11.08 -9.48 7.91
C SER A 134 -11.93 -8.24 8.11
N LEU A 135 -12.62 -8.12 9.25
CA LEU A 135 -13.36 -6.91 9.60
C LEU A 135 -12.44 -5.69 9.73
N SER A 136 -11.24 -5.88 10.29
CA SER A 136 -10.25 -4.80 10.41
C SER A 136 -9.81 -4.27 9.05
N ILE A 137 -9.60 -5.16 8.06
CA ILE A 137 -9.21 -4.78 6.70
C ILE A 137 -10.36 -4.07 6.01
N LEU A 138 -11.58 -4.62 6.06
CA LEU A 138 -12.77 -4.06 5.41
C LEU A 138 -13.08 -2.64 5.91
N LEU A 139 -12.90 -2.41 7.22
CA LEU A 139 -13.15 -1.13 7.88
C LEU A 139 -11.88 -0.29 8.04
N SER A 140 -10.79 -0.64 7.33
CA SER A 140 -9.49 0.03 7.49
C SER A 140 -9.61 1.54 7.19
N PRO A 141 -9.10 2.41 8.08
CA PRO A 141 -9.02 3.84 7.82
C PRO A 141 -8.20 4.17 6.59
N GLY A 142 -7.22 3.33 6.21
CA GLY A 142 -6.40 3.58 5.04
C GLY A 142 -7.18 3.43 3.74
N LEU A 143 -8.02 2.39 3.62
CA LEU A 143 -8.95 2.26 2.47
C LEU A 143 -10.02 3.35 2.50
N PHE A 144 -10.54 3.68 3.67
CA PHE A 144 -11.51 4.77 3.84
C PHE A 144 -10.96 6.11 3.34
N ILE A 145 -9.76 6.49 3.77
CA ILE A 145 -9.10 7.75 3.38
C ILE A 145 -8.70 7.73 1.91
N ILE A 146 -8.01 6.67 1.46
CA ILE A 146 -7.38 6.65 0.12
C ILE A 146 -8.39 6.39 -0.98
N ASP A 147 -9.34 5.47 -0.79
CA ASP A 147 -10.27 5.11 -1.86
C ASP A 147 -11.53 5.98 -1.85
N HIS A 148 -12.12 6.20 -0.68
CA HIS A 148 -13.47 6.78 -0.59
C HIS A 148 -13.49 8.29 -0.35
N ILE A 149 -12.36 8.89 0.03
CA ILE A 149 -12.19 10.35 0.10
C ILE A 149 -11.22 10.82 -0.98
N HIS A 150 -9.97 10.33 -0.95
CA HIS A 150 -8.92 10.73 -1.89
C HIS A 150 -9.14 10.21 -3.33
N PHE A 151 -9.95 9.17 -3.51
CA PHE A 151 -10.32 8.57 -4.81
C PHE A 151 -9.26 7.65 -5.44
N GLN A 152 -9.33 6.35 -5.13
CA GLN A 152 -8.53 5.29 -5.75
C GLN A 152 -9.29 3.95 -5.75
N TYR A 153 -8.88 3.00 -6.59
CA TYR A 153 -9.45 1.65 -6.67
C TYR A 153 -8.64 0.59 -5.88
N ASN A 154 -8.03 0.94 -4.73
CA ASN A 154 -7.15 -0.01 -4.04
C ASN A 154 -7.90 -1.18 -3.41
N GLY A 155 -9.10 -0.99 -2.88
CA GLY A 155 -9.91 -2.05 -2.27
C GLY A 155 -10.17 -3.18 -3.26
N PHE A 156 -10.49 -2.83 -4.51
CA PHE A 156 -10.59 -3.80 -5.61
C PHE A 156 -9.29 -4.58 -5.82
N MET A 157 -8.16 -3.88 -6.01
CA MET A 157 -6.87 -4.51 -6.27
C MET A 157 -6.31 -5.31 -5.08
N TYR A 158 -6.51 -4.84 -3.85
CA TYR A 158 -6.20 -5.59 -2.64
C TYR A 158 -7.13 -6.80 -2.46
N GLY A 159 -8.37 -6.74 -2.94
CA GLY A 159 -9.24 -7.90 -3.06
C GLY A 159 -8.64 -8.97 -3.96
N LEU A 160 -8.11 -8.59 -5.12
CA LEU A 160 -7.37 -9.50 -6.01
C LEU A 160 -6.12 -10.07 -5.34
N LEU A 161 -5.33 -9.23 -4.64
CA LEU A 161 -4.15 -9.68 -3.89
C LEU A 161 -4.50 -10.68 -2.78
N ILE A 162 -5.51 -10.38 -1.97
CA ILE A 162 -5.93 -11.28 -0.88
C ILE A 162 -6.45 -12.58 -1.48
N MET A 163 -7.21 -12.51 -2.57
CA MET A 163 -7.70 -13.72 -3.23
C MET A 163 -6.54 -14.55 -3.80
N SER A 164 -5.51 -13.95 -4.39
CA SER A 164 -4.33 -14.69 -4.86
C SER A 164 -3.56 -15.31 -3.69
N ILE A 165 -3.45 -14.62 -2.56
CA ILE A 165 -2.88 -15.16 -1.32
C ILE A 165 -3.72 -16.33 -0.78
N VAL A 166 -5.05 -16.25 -0.80
CA VAL A 166 -5.94 -17.33 -0.33
C VAL A 166 -5.81 -18.56 -1.22
N LEU A 167 -5.75 -18.38 -2.55
CA LEU A 167 -5.51 -19.46 -3.51
C LEU A 167 -4.14 -20.12 -3.30
N ALA A 168 -3.18 -19.42 -2.69
CA ALA A 168 -1.86 -19.97 -2.39
C ALA A 168 -1.87 -21.03 -1.25
N ARG A 169 -2.96 -21.18 -0.50
CA ARG A 169 -3.05 -22.11 0.64
C ARG A 169 -3.07 -23.59 0.24
N LYS A 170 -3.67 -23.92 -0.91
CA LYS A 170 -3.86 -25.31 -1.33
C LYS A 170 -3.05 -25.61 -2.58
N GLN A 171 -2.44 -26.79 -2.62
CA GLN A 171 -1.66 -27.27 -3.76
C GLN A 171 -2.44 -27.25 -5.08
N SER A 172 -3.73 -27.60 -5.05
CA SER A 172 -4.60 -27.59 -6.23
C SER A 172 -4.91 -26.20 -6.77
N THR A 173 -4.73 -25.14 -5.98
CA THR A 173 -5.06 -23.75 -6.35
C THR A 173 -3.84 -22.85 -6.55
N LEU A 174 -2.62 -23.37 -6.38
CA LEU A 174 -1.37 -22.61 -6.55
C LEU A 174 -1.22 -22.01 -7.95
N LEU A 175 -1.61 -22.74 -9.00
CA LEU A 175 -1.59 -22.21 -10.37
C LEU A 175 -2.46 -20.96 -10.50
N TYR A 176 -3.69 -21.00 -9.96
CA TYR A 176 -4.61 -19.86 -9.98
C TYR A 176 -4.10 -18.68 -9.13
N SER A 177 -3.37 -18.95 -8.04
CA SER A 177 -2.68 -17.91 -7.28
C SER A 177 -1.69 -17.14 -8.15
N GLY A 178 -0.83 -17.85 -8.90
CA GLY A 178 0.12 -17.25 -9.83
C GLY A 178 -0.54 -16.48 -10.97
N ILE A 179 -1.60 -17.04 -11.56
CA ILE A 179 -2.37 -16.37 -12.64
C ILE A 179 -2.99 -15.07 -12.13
N LEU A 180 -3.68 -15.12 -10.98
CA LEU A 180 -4.37 -13.95 -10.44
C LEU A 180 -3.38 -12.86 -10.01
N PHE A 181 -2.21 -13.24 -9.49
CA PHE A 181 -1.15 -12.28 -9.19
C PHE A 181 -0.54 -11.67 -10.46
N ALA A 182 -0.38 -12.44 -11.55
CA ALA A 182 0.06 -11.90 -12.84
C ALA A 182 -0.95 -10.91 -13.43
N VAL A 183 -2.26 -11.20 -13.30
CA VAL A 183 -3.33 -10.25 -13.66
C VAL A 183 -3.19 -8.97 -12.85
N LEU A 184 -3.02 -9.09 -11.52
CA LEU A 184 -2.83 -7.94 -10.63
C LEU A 184 -1.61 -7.08 -11.02
N LEU A 185 -0.49 -7.68 -11.40
CA LEU A 185 0.69 -6.95 -11.90
C LEU A 185 0.38 -6.16 -13.17
N CYS A 186 -0.45 -6.71 -14.05
CA CYS A 186 -0.93 -6.03 -15.26
C CYS A 186 -2.02 -4.98 -14.97
N MET A 187 -2.55 -4.92 -13.74
CA MET A 187 -3.46 -3.85 -13.29
C MET A 187 -2.72 -2.72 -12.57
N LYS A 188 -1.70 -3.02 -11.77
CA LYS A 188 -0.88 -2.00 -11.12
C LYS A 188 0.52 -2.53 -10.85
N HIS A 189 1.52 -1.88 -11.46
CA HIS A 189 2.91 -2.33 -11.39
C HIS A 189 3.52 -2.23 -9.98
N ILE A 190 2.90 -1.49 -9.04
CA ILE A 190 3.35 -1.40 -7.64
C ILE A 190 3.43 -2.77 -6.94
N TYR A 191 2.61 -3.75 -7.38
CA TYR A 191 2.65 -5.11 -6.82
C TYR A 191 3.92 -5.89 -7.22
N LEU A 192 4.75 -5.35 -8.12
CA LEU A 192 6.06 -5.90 -8.46
C LEU A 192 6.95 -6.05 -7.22
N TYR A 193 6.78 -5.18 -6.23
CA TYR A 193 7.44 -5.25 -4.92
C TYR A 193 7.19 -6.56 -4.15
N LEU A 194 6.11 -7.29 -4.49
CA LEU A 194 5.77 -8.57 -3.89
C LEU A 194 6.18 -9.76 -4.77
N ALA A 195 6.60 -9.52 -6.01
CA ALA A 195 6.75 -10.55 -7.02
C ALA A 195 7.84 -11.57 -6.71
N LEU A 196 8.94 -11.17 -6.05
CA LEU A 196 10.00 -12.11 -5.66
C LEU A 196 9.50 -13.18 -4.69
N ALA A 197 8.63 -12.80 -3.73
CA ALA A 197 8.04 -13.76 -2.81
C ALA A 197 7.12 -14.75 -3.54
N TYR A 198 6.30 -14.28 -4.49
CA TYR A 198 5.48 -15.14 -5.35
C TYR A 198 6.32 -16.08 -6.20
N PHE A 199 7.38 -15.57 -6.83
CA PHE A 199 8.28 -16.36 -7.66
C PHE A 199 8.92 -17.49 -6.85
N VAL A 200 9.58 -17.16 -5.72
CA VAL A 200 10.24 -18.15 -4.85
C VAL A 200 9.26 -19.18 -4.32
N TYR A 201 8.08 -18.74 -3.87
CA TYR A 201 7.05 -19.64 -3.36
C TYR A 201 6.52 -20.59 -4.43
N LEU A 202 6.11 -20.08 -5.59
CA LEU A 202 5.56 -20.92 -6.66
C LEU A 202 6.63 -21.84 -7.27
N LEU A 203 7.87 -21.37 -7.41
CA LEU A 203 8.99 -22.20 -7.82
C LEU A 203 9.18 -23.36 -6.84
N ARG A 204 9.29 -23.06 -5.55
CA ARG A 204 9.57 -24.07 -4.53
C ARG A 204 8.39 -25.01 -4.25
N ALA A 205 7.16 -24.48 -4.19
CA ALA A 205 5.97 -25.19 -3.74
C ALA A 205 5.20 -25.89 -4.86
N TYR A 206 5.25 -25.37 -6.09
CA TYR A 206 4.49 -25.90 -7.24
C TYR A 206 5.39 -26.57 -8.28
N CYS A 207 6.54 -25.97 -8.59
CA CYS A 207 7.39 -26.40 -9.69
C CYS A 207 8.43 -27.46 -9.32
N LEU A 208 8.85 -27.54 -8.06
CA LEU A 208 9.85 -28.50 -7.58
C LEU A 208 9.22 -29.59 -6.72
N ASP A 209 9.90 -30.75 -6.63
CA ASP A 209 9.45 -31.80 -5.73
C ASP A 209 9.61 -31.40 -4.25
N PRO A 210 8.63 -31.71 -3.36
CA PRO A 210 8.74 -31.42 -1.94
C PRO A 210 9.99 -32.02 -1.29
N ARG A 211 10.41 -33.22 -1.72
CA ARG A 211 11.52 -33.98 -1.13
C ARG A 211 12.89 -33.63 -1.70
N SER A 212 12.95 -33.12 -2.93
CA SER A 212 14.23 -32.78 -3.58
C SER A 212 14.08 -31.62 -4.56
N VAL A 213 14.89 -30.58 -4.36
CA VAL A 213 14.96 -29.42 -5.26
C VAL A 213 15.57 -29.76 -6.62
N LEU A 214 16.32 -30.87 -6.71
CA LEU A 214 16.96 -31.33 -7.96
C LEU A 214 15.99 -32.09 -8.88
N ARG A 215 14.73 -32.25 -8.48
CA ARG A 215 13.69 -32.94 -9.26
C ARG A 215 12.62 -31.94 -9.73
N PRO A 216 12.85 -31.24 -10.85
CA PRO A 216 11.88 -30.32 -11.41
C PRO A 216 10.65 -31.06 -11.94
N ARG A 217 9.46 -30.52 -11.66
CA ARG A 217 8.20 -30.97 -12.23
C ARG A 217 7.93 -30.19 -13.51
N PHE A 218 8.57 -30.59 -14.61
CA PHE A 218 8.50 -29.87 -15.89
C PHE A 218 7.08 -29.55 -16.35
N GLY A 219 6.12 -30.47 -16.16
CA GLY A 219 4.71 -30.20 -16.48
C GLY A 219 4.11 -29.02 -15.71
N ASN A 220 4.47 -28.86 -14.43
CA ASN A 220 4.01 -27.72 -13.61
C ASN A 220 4.74 -26.43 -14.00
N ILE A 221 6.04 -26.52 -14.30
CA ILE A 221 6.84 -25.38 -14.77
C ILE A 221 6.25 -24.82 -16.07
N ILE A 222 6.00 -25.70 -17.06
CA ILE A 222 5.42 -25.30 -18.34
C ILE A 222 4.01 -24.74 -18.14
N LYS A 223 3.15 -25.39 -17.35
CA LYS A 223 1.81 -24.87 -17.05
C LYS A 223 1.85 -23.47 -16.44
N LEU A 224 2.65 -23.27 -15.40
CA LEU A 224 2.77 -21.97 -14.75
C LEU A 224 3.35 -20.92 -15.72
N GLY A 225 4.43 -21.27 -16.41
CA GLY A 225 5.08 -20.39 -17.39
C GLY A 225 4.14 -19.96 -18.51
N VAL A 226 3.43 -20.90 -19.15
CA VAL A 226 2.45 -20.62 -20.21
C VAL A 226 1.33 -19.73 -19.70
N CYS A 227 0.78 -19.99 -18.51
CA CYS A 227 -0.30 -19.17 -17.98
C CYS A 227 0.16 -17.75 -17.63
N VAL A 228 1.33 -17.59 -16.99
CA VAL A 228 1.86 -16.26 -16.64
C VAL A 228 2.24 -15.49 -17.91
N VAL A 229 3.01 -16.10 -18.81
CA VAL A 229 3.38 -15.47 -20.10
C VAL A 229 2.13 -15.16 -20.91
N GLY A 230 1.12 -16.03 -20.91
CA GLY A 230 -0.16 -15.80 -21.57
C GLY A 230 -0.87 -14.54 -21.04
N VAL A 231 -0.91 -14.34 -19.72
CA VAL A 231 -1.47 -13.12 -19.12
C VAL A 231 -0.73 -11.87 -19.59
N PHE A 232 0.61 -11.87 -19.53
CA PHE A 232 1.41 -10.73 -20.01
C PHE A 232 1.30 -10.53 -21.53
N ALA A 233 1.20 -11.60 -22.31
CA ALA A 233 1.01 -11.52 -23.75
C ALA A 233 -0.36 -10.93 -24.10
N ILE A 234 -1.42 -11.24 -23.35
CA ILE A 234 -2.74 -10.61 -23.54
C ILE A 234 -2.68 -9.12 -23.16
N ALA A 235 -2.01 -8.77 -22.06
CA ALA A 235 -1.91 -7.38 -21.61
C ALA A 235 -1.06 -6.51 -22.54
N PHE A 236 0.15 -6.97 -22.87
CA PHE A 236 1.17 -6.18 -23.55
C PHE A 236 1.37 -6.55 -25.02
N GLY A 237 0.84 -7.69 -25.49
CA GLY A 237 1.01 -8.17 -26.86
C GLY A 237 0.52 -7.21 -27.94
N PRO A 238 -0.67 -6.60 -27.83
CA PRO A 238 -1.12 -5.59 -28.80
C PRO A 238 -0.14 -4.42 -28.92
N PHE A 239 0.33 -3.90 -27.78
CA PHE A 239 1.31 -2.81 -27.74
C PHE A 239 2.69 -3.23 -28.25
N ALA A 240 3.07 -4.49 -28.08
CA ALA A 240 4.29 -5.05 -28.67
C ALA A 240 4.22 -5.07 -30.20
N GLN A 241 3.08 -5.49 -30.76
CA GLN A 241 2.87 -5.48 -32.21
C GLN A 241 2.94 -4.07 -32.81
N TRP A 242 2.50 -3.06 -32.07
CA TRP A 242 2.58 -1.65 -32.50
C TRP A 242 3.92 -0.97 -32.16
N GLY A 243 4.90 -1.69 -31.61
CA GLY A 243 6.20 -1.13 -31.25
C GLY A 243 6.17 -0.13 -30.08
N GLN A 244 5.16 -0.19 -29.21
CA GLN A 244 4.91 0.80 -28.15
C GLN A 244 5.45 0.39 -26.77
N LEU A 245 6.20 -0.71 -26.65
CA LEU A 245 6.69 -1.20 -25.35
C LEU A 245 7.61 -0.22 -24.63
N LEU A 246 8.44 0.53 -25.36
CA LEU A 246 9.32 1.55 -24.77
C LEU A 246 8.50 2.73 -24.23
N GLN A 247 7.51 3.19 -25.00
CA GLN A 247 6.57 4.23 -24.54
C GLN A 247 5.83 3.80 -23.27
N LEU A 248 5.35 2.55 -23.22
CA LEU A 248 4.73 1.98 -22.02
C LEU A 248 5.69 1.94 -20.84
N LYS A 249 6.93 1.50 -21.04
CA LYS A 249 7.94 1.46 -19.99
C LYS A 249 8.15 2.86 -19.39
N ASP A 250 8.27 3.89 -20.22
CA ASP A 250 8.54 5.25 -19.77
C ASP A 250 7.33 5.86 -19.02
N ARG A 251 6.10 5.48 -19.40
CA ARG A 251 4.87 5.84 -18.67
C ARG A 251 4.75 5.14 -17.33
N LEU A 252 4.98 3.83 -17.29
CA LEU A 252 4.80 3.02 -16.09
C LEU A 252 5.92 3.26 -15.06
N PHE A 253 7.12 3.63 -15.50
CA PHE A 253 8.28 3.84 -14.65
C PHE A 253 8.91 5.22 -14.91
N PRO A 254 8.28 6.31 -14.44
CA PRO A 254 8.83 7.66 -14.63
C PRO A 254 10.01 7.89 -13.68
N PHE A 255 11.24 7.90 -14.23
CA PHE A 255 12.48 8.04 -13.45
C PHE A 255 12.85 9.47 -13.07
N SER A 256 12.05 10.47 -13.43
CA SER A 256 12.34 11.91 -13.28
C SER A 256 12.05 12.49 -11.88
N ARG A 257 11.94 11.65 -10.86
CA ARG A 257 11.48 12.07 -9.53
C ARG A 257 12.56 11.85 -8.44
N GLY A 258 12.61 12.77 -7.46
CA GLY A 258 13.56 12.75 -6.33
C GLY A 258 13.26 11.68 -5.25
N LEU A 259 14.17 11.51 -4.29
CA LEU A 259 14.10 10.45 -3.26
C LEU A 259 12.88 10.61 -2.34
N CYS A 260 12.66 11.81 -1.81
CA CYS A 260 11.51 12.15 -0.97
C CYS A 260 10.58 13.13 -1.70
N HIS A 261 9.29 12.97 -1.50
CA HIS A 261 8.28 13.97 -1.88
C HIS A 261 8.24 15.15 -0.91
N ALA A 262 7.42 16.16 -1.24
CA ALA A 262 7.06 17.25 -0.35
C ALA A 262 6.61 16.79 1.04
N TYR A 263 5.79 15.73 1.07
CA TYR A 263 5.45 15.00 2.29
C TYR A 263 6.26 13.70 2.34
N TRP A 264 7.04 13.52 3.41
CA TRP A 264 7.91 12.35 3.52
C TRP A 264 7.07 11.13 3.92
N ALA A 265 7.06 10.10 3.09
CA ALA A 265 6.54 8.80 3.47
C ALA A 265 7.30 8.29 4.72
N PRO A 266 6.64 7.59 5.65
CA PRO A 266 7.26 7.17 6.92
C PRO A 266 8.25 6.00 6.74
N ASN A 267 9.35 6.25 6.05
CA ASN A 267 10.39 5.29 5.72
C ASN A 267 11.76 5.73 6.27
N ILE A 268 12.83 5.00 5.93
CA ILE A 268 14.17 5.30 6.44
C ILE A 268 14.67 6.64 5.93
N TRP A 269 14.28 7.05 4.73
CA TRP A 269 14.66 8.32 4.13
C TRP A 269 14.01 9.53 4.83
N ALA A 270 12.84 9.38 5.44
CA ALA A 270 12.26 10.40 6.31
C ALA A 270 13.11 10.63 7.56
N MET A 271 13.58 9.56 8.21
CA MET A 271 14.48 9.68 9.36
C MET A 271 15.85 10.24 8.97
N TYR A 272 16.35 9.86 7.80
CA TYR A 272 17.60 10.37 7.24
C TYR A 272 17.51 11.88 6.97
N SER A 273 16.44 12.31 6.29
CA SER A 273 16.14 13.72 6.02
C SER A 273 15.94 14.53 7.31
N PHE A 274 15.26 13.96 8.31
CA PHE A 274 15.12 14.59 9.62
C PHE A 274 16.46 14.76 10.32
N SER A 275 17.31 13.73 10.29
CA SER A 275 18.63 13.76 10.91
C SER A 275 19.52 14.80 10.25
N ASP A 276 19.51 14.89 8.91
CA ASP A 276 20.21 15.94 8.16
C ASP A 276 19.81 17.34 8.66
N ARG A 277 18.50 17.58 8.78
CA ARG A 277 17.96 18.88 9.22
C ARG A 277 18.27 19.18 10.69
N ALA A 278 18.22 18.18 11.57
CA ALA A 278 18.56 18.33 12.98
C ALA A 278 20.05 18.63 13.21
N LEU A 279 20.92 18.19 12.30
CA LEU A 279 22.37 18.43 12.37
C LEU A 279 22.77 19.83 11.90
N ILE A 280 21.98 20.52 11.07
CA ILE A 280 22.26 21.89 10.59
C ILE A 280 22.61 22.88 11.72
N PRO A 281 21.79 23.06 12.77
CA PRO A 281 22.13 23.97 13.86
C PRO A 281 23.35 23.51 14.69
N LEU A 282 23.71 22.22 14.63
CA LEU A 282 24.84 21.65 15.34
C LEU A 282 26.15 21.70 14.53
N ALA A 283 26.06 21.84 13.20
CA ALA A 283 27.22 21.81 12.30
C ALA A 283 28.32 22.83 12.64
N PRO A 284 28.01 24.10 12.99
CA PRO A 284 29.05 25.05 13.39
C PRO A 284 29.80 24.66 14.66
N ARG A 285 29.14 23.91 15.57
CA ARG A 285 29.75 23.44 16.82
C ARG A 285 30.59 22.17 16.63
N LEU A 286 30.28 21.39 15.60
CA LEU A 286 30.92 20.11 15.31
C LEU A 286 31.98 20.21 14.19
N GLY A 287 32.14 21.38 13.57
CA GLY A 287 33.07 21.59 12.46
C GLY A 287 32.68 20.83 11.18
N LEU A 288 31.39 20.55 11.00
CA LEU A 288 30.90 19.81 9.83
C LEU A 288 30.74 20.73 8.62
N PRO A 289 31.17 20.32 7.42
CA PRO A 289 30.93 21.08 6.19
C PRO A 289 29.42 21.10 5.89
N VAL A 290 28.88 22.28 5.58
CA VAL A 290 27.46 22.47 5.24
C VAL A 290 27.35 22.87 3.77
N ASN A 291 26.62 22.09 2.99
CA ASN A 291 26.27 22.45 1.63
C ASN A 291 25.14 23.49 1.66
N THR A 292 25.46 24.74 1.31
CA THR A 292 24.52 25.87 1.34
C THR A 292 23.41 25.76 0.30
N ASP A 293 23.66 25.08 -0.83
CA ASP A 293 22.68 24.93 -1.91
C ASP A 293 21.53 23.99 -1.50
N ALA A 294 21.85 23.02 -0.63
CA ALA A 294 20.90 22.04 -0.10
C ALA A 294 20.01 22.58 1.03
N LEU A 295 20.33 23.74 1.61
CA LEU A 295 19.53 24.33 2.68
C LEU A 295 18.11 24.67 2.22
N ASN A 296 17.94 24.99 0.94
CA ASN A 296 16.67 25.41 0.34
C ASN A 296 15.90 24.30 -0.41
N SER A 297 16.52 23.15 -0.69
CA SER A 297 15.95 22.09 -1.55
C SER A 297 14.78 21.35 -0.89
N VAL A 298 14.88 21.01 0.40
CA VAL A 298 13.87 20.16 1.08
C VAL A 298 12.81 20.97 1.84
N THR A 299 12.97 22.30 1.96
CA THR A 299 12.12 23.15 2.82
C THR A 299 10.91 23.77 2.12
N ARG A 300 10.81 23.72 0.79
CA ARG A 300 9.72 24.34 0.04
C ARG A 300 8.57 23.41 -0.36
N GLY A 301 8.64 22.12 -0.02
CA GLY A 301 7.65 21.16 -0.48
C GLY A 301 7.56 21.05 -2.01
N LEU A 302 8.60 21.48 -2.73
CA LEU A 302 8.66 21.37 -4.19
C LEU A 302 9.17 19.98 -4.56
N VAL A 303 8.53 19.34 -5.54
CA VAL A 303 8.95 18.06 -6.10
C VAL A 303 10.21 18.29 -6.93
N GLY A 304 11.38 17.99 -6.37
CA GLY A 304 12.68 18.14 -7.03
C GLY A 304 13.71 17.14 -6.48
N ASP A 305 14.92 17.18 -7.02
CA ASP A 305 16.02 16.36 -6.51
C ASP A 305 16.37 16.79 -5.08
N THR A 306 16.08 15.91 -4.12
CA THR A 306 16.41 16.10 -2.71
C THR A 306 17.90 16.10 -2.55
N SER A 307 18.47 17.23 -2.14
CA SER A 307 19.87 17.33 -1.77
C SER A 307 20.02 17.48 -0.26
N PHE A 308 21.04 16.85 0.32
CA PHE A 308 21.31 16.85 1.75
C PHE A 308 22.37 17.89 2.13
N ALA A 309 22.17 18.57 3.25
CA ALA A 309 23.03 19.67 3.67
C ALA A 309 24.32 19.17 4.36
N ILE A 310 24.24 18.04 5.05
CA ILE A 310 25.32 17.48 5.87
C ILE A 310 25.53 16.00 5.54
N LEU A 311 24.45 15.24 5.44
CA LEU A 311 24.53 13.82 5.17
C LEU A 311 24.87 13.53 3.70
N PRO A 312 25.49 12.39 3.38
CA PRO A 312 25.78 12.01 1.99
C PRO A 312 24.53 11.90 1.12
N GLU A 313 24.69 12.23 -0.16
CA GLU A 313 23.64 12.00 -1.17
C GLU A 313 23.34 10.51 -1.35
N VAL A 314 22.05 10.20 -1.43
CA VAL A 314 21.55 8.84 -1.65
C VAL A 314 21.09 8.74 -3.10
N THR A 315 21.67 7.82 -3.87
CA THR A 315 21.32 7.62 -5.27
C THR A 315 20.30 6.50 -5.44
N LYS A 316 19.69 6.45 -6.64
CA LYS A 316 18.73 5.40 -7.03
C LYS A 316 19.34 4.01 -6.92
N GLU A 317 20.62 3.86 -7.26
CA GLU A 317 21.35 2.60 -7.20
C GLU A 317 21.52 2.10 -5.76
N HIS A 318 21.84 3.01 -4.82
CA HIS A 318 21.92 2.67 -3.39
C HIS A 318 20.58 2.14 -2.87
N THR A 319 19.48 2.84 -3.18
CA THR A 319 18.14 2.43 -2.75
C THR A 319 17.73 1.09 -3.35
N PHE A 320 17.99 0.88 -4.65
CA PHE A 320 17.73 -0.38 -5.33
C PHE A 320 18.48 -1.55 -4.70
N LEU A 321 19.79 -1.36 -4.44
CA LEU A 321 20.62 -2.38 -3.81
C LEU A 321 20.09 -2.73 -2.41
N LEU A 322 19.79 -1.73 -1.57
CA LEU A 322 19.26 -1.95 -0.23
C LEU A 322 17.90 -2.67 -0.27
N THR A 323 16.96 -2.19 -1.08
CA THR A 323 15.66 -2.85 -1.26
C THR A 323 15.83 -4.29 -1.68
N PHE A 324 16.64 -4.56 -2.70
CA PHE A 324 16.86 -5.92 -3.21
C PHE A 324 17.47 -6.82 -2.13
N LEU A 325 18.53 -6.37 -1.46
CA LEU A 325 19.18 -7.13 -0.39
C LEU A 325 18.21 -7.49 0.74
N PHE A 326 17.42 -6.52 1.23
CA PHE A 326 16.46 -6.77 2.31
C PHE A 326 15.24 -7.59 1.85
N GLN A 327 14.90 -7.58 0.56
CA GLN A 327 13.93 -8.51 0.00
C GLN A 327 14.45 -9.94 -0.04
N LEU A 328 15.74 -10.18 -0.29
CA LEU A 328 16.30 -11.54 -0.37
C LEU A 328 16.29 -12.29 0.96
N ILE A 329 16.47 -11.57 2.08
CA ILE A 329 16.55 -12.15 3.43
C ILE A 329 15.35 -13.07 3.75
N PRO A 330 14.08 -12.62 3.70
CA PRO A 330 12.93 -13.49 3.99
C PRO A 330 12.77 -14.64 2.99
N LEU A 331 13.24 -14.47 1.75
CA LEU A 331 13.13 -15.51 0.71
C LEU A 331 13.96 -16.74 1.04
N VAL A 332 15.05 -16.59 1.80
CA VAL A 332 15.86 -17.73 2.27
C VAL A 332 14.98 -18.68 3.10
N LYS A 333 14.25 -18.15 4.10
CA LYS A 333 13.35 -18.99 4.91
C LYS A 333 12.23 -19.59 4.05
N LEU A 334 11.63 -18.79 3.17
CA LEU A 334 10.56 -19.22 2.27
C LEU A 334 11.00 -20.38 1.36
N TRP A 335 12.23 -20.36 0.88
CA TRP A 335 12.80 -21.43 0.04
C TRP A 335 12.89 -22.76 0.80
N PHE A 336 13.30 -22.72 2.07
CA PHE A 336 13.42 -23.93 2.89
C PHE A 336 12.10 -24.39 3.51
N ARG A 337 11.18 -23.46 3.80
CA ARG A 337 9.85 -23.72 4.36
C ARG A 337 8.76 -23.03 3.53
N PRO A 338 8.35 -23.62 2.40
CA PRO A 338 7.34 -23.07 1.52
C PRO A 338 5.92 -23.34 2.03
N ASP A 339 5.62 -22.92 3.25
CA ASP A 339 4.25 -22.93 3.80
C ASP A 339 3.56 -21.58 3.63
N TRP A 340 2.24 -21.56 3.79
CA TRP A 340 1.44 -20.36 3.54
C TRP A 340 1.75 -19.21 4.50
N ASP A 341 2.05 -19.48 5.78
CA ASP A 341 2.35 -18.42 6.73
C ASP A 341 3.72 -17.79 6.43
N THR A 342 4.72 -18.63 6.10
CA THR A 342 6.05 -18.19 5.67
C THR A 342 5.96 -17.39 4.36
N PHE A 343 5.04 -17.76 3.46
CA PHE A 343 4.76 -17.02 2.23
C PHE A 343 4.15 -15.64 2.48
N VAL A 344 3.09 -15.54 3.30
CA VAL A 344 2.48 -14.23 3.62
C VAL A 344 3.45 -13.34 4.40
N GLY A 345 4.25 -13.94 5.30
CA GLY A 345 5.32 -13.23 5.99
C GLY A 345 6.40 -12.71 5.02
N ALA A 346 6.80 -13.52 4.04
CA ALA A 346 7.76 -13.09 3.01
C ALA A 346 7.20 -11.98 2.13
N ILE A 347 5.95 -12.07 1.68
CA ILE A 347 5.26 -10.99 0.96
C ILE A 347 5.31 -9.70 1.77
N THR A 348 4.93 -9.78 3.04
CA THR A 348 4.90 -8.63 3.95
C THR A 348 6.30 -8.01 4.10
N LEU A 349 7.34 -8.83 4.29
CA LEU A 349 8.72 -8.37 4.43
C LEU A 349 9.32 -7.82 3.13
N CYS A 350 8.94 -8.36 1.96
CA CYS A 350 9.29 -7.78 0.67
C CYS A 350 8.60 -6.42 0.46
N GLY A 351 7.34 -6.28 0.90
CA GLY A 351 6.62 -5.01 0.96
C GLY A 351 7.33 -4.00 1.86
N TYR A 352 7.74 -4.41 3.07
CA TYR A 352 8.56 -3.59 3.98
C TYR A 352 9.85 -3.11 3.33
N ALA A 353 10.63 -4.01 2.73
CA ALA A 353 11.90 -3.66 2.12
C ALA A 353 11.73 -2.63 0.98
N SER A 354 10.66 -2.75 0.20
CA SER A 354 10.36 -1.81 -0.88
C SER A 354 9.91 -0.45 -0.35
N PHE A 355 9.10 -0.43 0.70
CA PHE A 355 8.60 0.80 1.30
C PHE A 355 9.69 1.56 2.08
N LEU A 356 10.51 0.83 2.85
CA LEU A 356 11.51 1.40 3.73
C LEU A 356 12.72 1.94 2.98
N PHE A 357 13.18 1.21 1.97
CA PHE A 357 14.43 1.49 1.26
C PHE A 357 14.22 1.92 -0.19
N GLY A 358 12.99 1.87 -0.72
CA GLY A 358 12.74 2.18 -2.12
C GLY A 358 13.02 3.64 -2.47
N TRP A 359 13.39 3.86 -3.73
CA TRP A 359 13.41 5.20 -4.32
C TRP A 359 11.98 5.68 -4.50
N HIS A 360 11.69 6.92 -4.11
CA HIS A 360 10.44 7.59 -4.45
C HIS A 360 9.19 6.83 -3.98
N VAL A 361 9.09 6.62 -2.67
CA VAL A 361 7.96 5.93 -2.06
C VAL A 361 6.94 6.94 -1.56
N HIS A 362 5.67 6.70 -1.89
CA HIS A 362 4.52 7.42 -1.35
C HIS A 362 4.03 6.80 -0.05
N GLU A 363 3.53 7.63 0.86
CA GLU A 363 2.82 7.27 2.09
C GLU A 363 1.68 6.28 1.82
N LYS A 364 0.96 6.43 0.70
CA LYS A 364 -0.14 5.55 0.28
C LYS A 364 0.30 4.09 0.13
N ALA A 365 1.58 3.84 -0.18
CA ALA A 365 2.11 2.50 -0.38
C ALA A 365 2.21 1.68 0.93
N ILE A 366 2.02 2.29 2.10
CA ILE A 366 2.04 1.57 3.38
C ILE A 366 0.98 0.45 3.45
N LEU A 367 -0.13 0.60 2.72
CA LEU A 367 -1.17 -0.42 2.62
C LEU A 367 -0.65 -1.74 2.01
N LEU A 368 0.40 -1.69 1.19
CA LEU A 368 1.04 -2.87 0.62
C LEU A 368 1.63 -3.78 1.71
N ILE A 369 1.90 -3.23 2.89
CA ILE A 369 2.41 -3.95 4.06
C ILE A 369 1.27 -4.29 5.02
N ILE A 370 0.42 -3.30 5.36
CA ILE A 370 -0.65 -3.46 6.35
C ILE A 370 -1.59 -4.58 5.96
N ILE A 371 -2.00 -4.65 4.69
CA ILE A 371 -2.98 -5.62 4.21
C ILE A 371 -2.48 -7.07 4.37
N PRO A 372 -1.33 -7.48 3.79
CA PRO A 372 -0.84 -8.85 3.98
C PRO A 372 -0.46 -9.15 5.43
N PHE A 373 0.11 -8.19 6.19
CA PHE A 373 0.43 -8.42 7.60
C PHE A 373 -0.84 -8.68 8.43
N SER A 374 -1.94 -7.96 8.15
CA SER A 374 -3.21 -8.14 8.87
C SER A 374 -3.75 -9.58 8.75
N LEU A 375 -3.47 -10.30 7.66
CA LEU A 375 -3.89 -11.70 7.48
C LEU A 375 -3.21 -12.67 8.45
N ILE A 376 -2.03 -12.32 8.99
CA ILE A 376 -1.23 -13.14 9.91
C ILE A 376 -0.99 -12.46 11.27
N ALA A 377 -1.49 -11.24 11.47
CA ALA A 377 -1.28 -10.46 12.70
C ALA A 377 -1.79 -11.17 13.96
N LEU A 378 -2.84 -11.99 13.83
CA LEU A 378 -3.45 -12.74 14.93
C LEU A 378 -3.04 -14.22 14.98
N LYS A 379 -1.95 -14.60 14.30
CA LYS A 379 -1.41 -15.97 14.37
C LYS A 379 -0.88 -16.29 15.78
N ASP A 380 -0.13 -15.35 16.34
CA ASP A 380 0.52 -15.45 17.66
C ASP A 380 0.64 -14.01 18.19
N ARG A 381 0.52 -13.82 19.51
CA ARG A 381 0.71 -12.53 20.17
C ARG A 381 2.02 -11.81 19.80
N ARG A 382 3.08 -12.54 19.43
CA ARG A 382 4.33 -11.98 18.86
C ARG A 382 4.10 -11.25 17.53
N TYR A 383 3.28 -11.81 16.64
CA TYR A 383 2.91 -11.17 15.37
C TYR A 383 2.10 -9.90 15.65
N PHE A 384 1.18 -9.97 16.61
CA PHE A 384 0.37 -8.81 16.99
C PHE A 384 1.24 -7.70 17.62
N SER A 385 2.14 -8.04 18.54
CA SER A 385 3.10 -7.08 19.12
C SER A 385 3.91 -6.38 18.02
N ALA A 386 4.38 -7.12 17.01
CA ALA A 386 5.07 -6.55 15.87
C ALA A 386 4.13 -5.70 14.99
N PHE A 387 2.86 -6.07 14.81
CA PHE A 387 1.89 -5.33 13.99
C PHE A 387 1.42 -4.00 14.61
N ARG A 388 1.33 -3.89 15.95
CA ARG A 388 0.76 -2.70 16.63
C ARG A 388 1.42 -1.37 16.22
N PRO A 389 2.77 -1.23 16.20
CA PRO A 389 3.39 0.03 15.80
C PRO A 389 3.09 0.37 14.33
N LEU A 390 3.06 -0.62 13.43
CA LEU A 390 2.67 -0.43 12.04
C LEU A 390 1.22 0.04 11.93
N ALA A 391 0.29 -0.57 12.67
CA ALA A 391 -1.11 -0.19 12.63
C ALA A 391 -1.30 1.29 13.02
N VAL A 392 -0.60 1.79 14.05
CA VAL A 392 -0.67 3.20 14.40
C VAL A 392 0.07 4.08 13.40
N ALA A 393 1.36 3.80 13.15
CA ALA A 393 2.21 4.60 12.27
C ALA A 393 1.64 4.71 10.86
N GLY A 394 1.21 3.60 10.30
CA GLY A 394 0.75 3.52 8.92
C GLY A 394 -0.53 4.31 8.68
N HIS A 395 -1.52 4.20 9.58
CA HIS A 395 -2.78 4.96 9.42
C HIS A 395 -2.61 6.45 9.75
N VAL A 396 -1.84 6.77 10.78
CA VAL A 396 -1.60 8.17 11.19
C VAL A 396 -0.77 8.91 10.13
N SER A 397 0.17 8.23 9.46
CA SER A 397 0.95 8.82 8.37
C SER A 397 0.12 9.20 7.14
N LEU A 398 -1.13 8.75 7.03
CA LEU A 398 -2.03 9.14 5.93
C LEU A 398 -2.78 10.44 6.24
N PHE A 399 -2.72 10.97 7.46
CA PHE A 399 -3.50 12.15 7.83
C PHE A 399 -3.18 13.39 6.98
N PRO A 400 -1.91 13.64 6.61
CA PRO A 400 -1.59 14.79 5.76
C PRO A 400 -2.20 14.77 4.36
N LEU A 401 -2.65 13.61 3.86
CA LEU A 401 -3.36 13.51 2.58
C LEU A 401 -4.68 14.28 2.56
N LEU A 402 -5.30 14.46 3.73
CA LEU A 402 -6.59 15.14 3.90
C LEU A 402 -6.40 16.39 4.74
N PHE A 403 -5.90 17.47 4.15
CA PHE A 403 -5.54 18.70 4.86
C PHE A 403 -6.73 19.65 5.12
N THR A 404 -7.89 19.36 4.55
CA THR A 404 -9.10 20.17 4.66
C THR A 404 -9.76 20.07 6.05
N ALA A 405 -10.29 21.19 6.53
CA ALA A 405 -10.86 21.29 7.88
C ALA A 405 -12.13 20.44 8.07
N ALA A 406 -12.95 20.27 7.03
CA ALA A 406 -14.20 19.50 7.09
C ALA A 406 -13.93 17.98 7.21
N GLU A 407 -12.90 17.48 6.55
CA GLU A 407 -12.50 16.07 6.56
C GLU A 407 -11.63 15.71 7.77
N PHE A 408 -11.10 16.71 8.49
CA PHE A 408 -10.25 16.50 9.64
C PHE A 408 -10.92 15.71 10.79
N PRO A 409 -12.16 16.02 11.22
CA PRO A 409 -12.87 15.18 12.19
C PRO A 409 -13.14 13.78 11.66
N LEU A 410 -13.49 13.63 10.38
CA LEU A 410 -13.80 12.34 9.77
C LEU A 410 -12.58 11.42 9.80
N LYS A 411 -11.43 11.86 9.29
CA LYS A 411 -10.21 11.04 9.28
C LYS A 411 -9.73 10.72 10.70
N THR A 412 -9.82 11.67 11.63
CA THR A 412 -9.28 11.53 12.99
C THR A 412 -10.17 10.62 13.83
N VAL A 413 -11.47 10.92 13.94
CA VAL A 413 -12.41 10.15 14.75
C VAL A 413 -12.53 8.73 14.22
N TYR A 414 -12.66 8.55 12.90
CA TYR A 414 -12.75 7.21 12.30
C TYR A 414 -11.49 6.39 12.58
N THR A 415 -10.30 6.96 12.37
CA THR A 415 -9.03 6.25 12.61
C THR A 415 -8.84 5.92 14.08
N VAL A 416 -9.12 6.85 15.00
CA VAL A 416 -8.98 6.61 16.44
C VAL A 416 -9.96 5.55 16.91
N LEU A 417 -11.23 5.61 16.50
CA LEU A 417 -12.22 4.59 16.84
C LEU A 417 -11.81 3.22 16.32
N TRP A 418 -11.33 3.15 15.06
CA TRP A 418 -10.84 1.90 14.49
C TRP A 418 -9.63 1.37 15.26
N LEU A 419 -8.63 2.22 15.56
CA LEU A 419 -7.44 1.83 16.30
C LEU A 419 -7.79 1.31 17.70
N VAL A 420 -8.60 2.05 18.45
CA VAL A 420 -9.02 1.64 19.80
C VAL A 420 -9.78 0.32 19.73
N LEU A 421 -10.77 0.20 18.85
CA LEU A 421 -11.59 -1.00 18.71
C LEU A 421 -10.76 -2.22 18.32
N PHE A 422 -10.03 -2.15 17.20
CA PHE A 422 -9.34 -3.32 16.67
C PHE A 422 -8.09 -3.67 17.47
N LEU A 423 -7.33 -2.70 18.01
CA LEU A 423 -6.20 -3.06 18.88
C LEU A 423 -6.68 -3.69 20.19
N PHE A 424 -7.81 -3.24 20.74
CA PHE A 424 -8.43 -3.87 21.90
C PHE A 424 -8.90 -5.30 21.58
N VAL A 425 -9.71 -5.47 20.52
CA VAL A 425 -10.23 -6.80 20.13
C VAL A 425 -9.09 -7.74 19.75
N PHE A 426 -8.05 -7.26 19.07
CA PHE A 426 -6.88 -8.06 18.72
C PHE A 426 -6.14 -8.54 19.97
N ASP A 427 -6.04 -7.72 21.03
CA ASP A 427 -5.40 -8.15 22.28
C ASP A 427 -6.18 -9.27 23.00
N GLN A 428 -7.51 -9.26 22.88
CA GLN A 428 -8.38 -10.30 23.44
C GLN A 428 -8.36 -11.60 22.63
N VAL A 429 -8.25 -11.50 21.31
CA VAL A 429 -8.36 -12.66 20.39
C VAL A 429 -6.99 -13.26 20.05
N ALA A 430 -5.89 -12.52 20.21
CA ALA A 430 -4.55 -13.01 19.92
C ALA A 430 -4.20 -14.24 20.78
N PRO A 431 -3.84 -15.39 20.17
CA PRO A 431 -3.45 -16.58 20.91
C PRO A 431 -2.20 -16.37 21.77
N VAL A 432 -2.05 -17.21 22.79
CA VAL A 432 -0.86 -17.25 23.67
C VAL A 432 0.41 -17.44 22.81
N PRO A 433 1.52 -16.75 23.12
CA PRO A 433 2.70 -16.83 22.29
C PRO A 433 3.34 -18.22 22.28
N GLU A 434 3.71 -18.71 21.09
CA GLU A 434 4.33 -20.05 20.93
C GLU A 434 5.76 -20.10 21.51
N ARG A 435 6.43 -18.95 21.60
CA ARG A 435 7.78 -18.79 22.16
C ARG A 435 7.84 -17.57 23.07
N PRO A 436 8.79 -17.50 24.02
CA PRO A 436 8.94 -16.35 24.90
C PRO A 436 9.08 -15.06 24.10
N ARG A 437 8.37 -14.02 24.57
CA ARG A 437 8.44 -12.68 24.00
C ARG A 437 9.79 -12.05 24.33
N ILE A 438 10.29 -11.24 23.41
CA ILE A 438 11.47 -10.42 23.66
C ILE A 438 11.00 -9.15 24.36
N PHE A 439 11.24 -9.11 25.67
CA PHE A 439 10.75 -8.09 26.58
C PHE A 439 11.04 -6.64 26.16
N VAL A 440 12.19 -6.40 25.52
CA VAL A 440 12.61 -5.07 25.06
C VAL A 440 11.67 -4.52 23.99
N PHE A 441 11.24 -5.34 23.02
CA PHE A 441 10.37 -4.88 21.94
C PHE A 441 8.99 -4.46 22.45
N ASP A 442 8.43 -5.19 23.42
CA ASP A 442 7.12 -4.87 23.99
C ASP A 442 7.15 -3.50 24.71
N ARG A 443 8.23 -3.18 25.44
CA ARG A 443 8.40 -1.88 26.11
C ARG A 443 8.60 -0.73 25.13
N LEU A 444 9.42 -0.93 24.10
CA LEU A 444 9.64 0.09 23.07
C LEU A 444 8.36 0.36 22.28
N ALA A 445 7.59 -0.68 21.96
CA ALA A 445 6.28 -0.53 21.31
C ALA A 445 5.30 0.24 22.20
N LEU A 446 5.25 -0.06 23.51
CA LEU A 446 4.40 0.68 24.44
C LEU A 446 4.81 2.15 24.54
N LEU A 447 6.10 2.43 24.69
CA LEU A 447 6.63 3.80 24.73
C LEU A 447 6.27 4.57 23.46
N TYR A 448 6.43 3.94 22.30
CA TYR A 448 6.03 4.51 21.01
C TYR A 448 4.53 4.83 20.97
N LEU A 449 3.67 3.93 21.45
CA LEU A 449 2.23 4.19 21.49
C LEU A 449 1.90 5.34 22.44
N THR A 450 2.51 5.39 23.62
CA THR A 450 2.26 6.47 24.59
C THR A 450 2.68 7.84 24.07
N ILE A 451 3.83 7.96 23.39
CA ILE A 451 4.32 9.22 22.83
C ILE A 451 3.51 9.63 21.57
N SER A 452 2.94 8.67 20.84
CA SER A 452 2.15 8.97 19.63
C SER A 452 0.94 9.87 19.92
N ILE A 453 0.28 9.69 21.07
CA ILE A 453 -0.93 10.43 21.44
C ILE A 453 -0.66 11.95 21.57
N PRO A 454 0.24 12.42 22.46
CA PRO A 454 0.52 13.85 22.58
C PRO A 454 1.12 14.42 21.29
N LEU A 455 1.89 13.64 20.54
CA LEU A 455 2.45 14.09 19.26
C LEU A 455 1.37 14.36 18.22
N ILE A 456 0.39 13.46 18.07
CA ILE A 456 -0.74 13.63 17.14
C ILE A 456 -1.56 14.86 17.55
N VAL A 457 -1.81 15.04 18.86
CA VAL A 457 -2.54 16.21 19.37
C VAL A 457 -1.77 17.51 19.07
N TYR A 458 -0.46 17.53 19.28
CA TYR A 458 0.37 18.68 18.92
C TYR A 458 0.34 18.95 17.42
N CYS A 459 0.60 17.95 16.58
CA CYS A 459 0.69 18.14 15.14
C CYS A 459 -0.64 18.51 14.49
N SER A 460 -1.74 18.04 15.08
CA SER A 460 -3.08 18.23 14.49
C SER A 460 -3.82 19.46 15.02
N LEU A 461 -3.60 19.84 16.28
CA LEU A 461 -4.32 20.94 16.94
C LEU A 461 -3.37 21.95 17.60
N GLY A 462 -2.37 21.46 18.35
CA GLY A 462 -1.52 22.32 19.18
C GLY A 462 -0.62 23.27 18.41
N HIS A 463 -0.05 22.84 17.28
CA HIS A 463 0.91 23.65 16.53
C HIS A 463 0.30 24.95 15.99
N GLN A 464 -0.89 24.84 15.38
CA GLN A 464 -1.62 26.00 14.84
C GLN A 464 -1.99 27.00 15.95
N LEU A 465 -2.34 26.50 17.14
CA LEU A 465 -2.67 27.35 18.30
C LEU A 465 -1.45 28.10 18.86
N ILE A 466 -0.25 27.53 18.75
CA ILE A 466 0.98 28.10 19.35
C ILE A 466 1.72 29.01 18.36
N PHE A 467 1.87 28.57 17.11
CA PHE A 467 2.75 29.23 16.12
C PHE A 467 2.00 30.00 15.02
N GLY A 468 0.67 29.86 14.94
CA GLY A 468 -0.13 30.41 13.84
C GLY A 468 0.06 29.64 12.52
N TRP A 469 -0.44 30.19 11.43
CA TRP A 469 -0.45 29.51 10.11
C TRP A 469 0.84 29.66 9.30
N GLU A 470 1.64 30.70 9.56
CA GLU A 470 2.76 31.09 8.70
C GLU A 470 4.14 30.69 9.25
N ARG A 471 4.25 30.34 10.54
CA ARG A 471 5.54 30.01 11.17
C ARG A 471 5.68 28.51 11.31
N LEU A 472 6.78 27.97 10.76
CA LEU A 472 7.15 26.55 10.87
C LEU A 472 6.08 25.59 10.32
N GLU A 473 5.41 25.98 9.23
CA GLU A 473 4.28 25.25 8.63
C GLU A 473 4.57 23.76 8.34
N PHE A 474 5.81 23.41 7.99
CA PHE A 474 6.22 22.04 7.68
C PHE A 474 6.68 21.23 8.90
N LEU A 475 6.82 21.84 10.08
CA LEU A 475 7.32 21.17 11.29
C LEU A 475 6.38 20.03 11.76
N PRO A 476 5.04 20.21 11.82
CA PRO A 476 4.13 19.12 12.14
C PRO A 476 4.23 17.96 11.14
N LEU A 477 4.32 18.26 9.84
CA LEU A 477 4.44 17.25 8.79
C LEU A 477 5.74 16.45 8.97
N MET A 478 6.86 17.15 9.19
CA MET A 478 8.15 16.53 9.44
C MET A 478 8.13 15.61 10.66
N PHE A 479 7.53 16.04 11.78
CA PHE A 479 7.42 15.20 12.97
C PHE A 479 6.50 13.99 12.75
N MET A 480 5.35 14.17 12.10
CA MET A 480 4.43 13.07 11.80
C MET A 480 5.08 12.01 10.90
N SER A 481 5.81 12.43 9.87
CA SER A 481 6.56 11.53 8.98
C SER A 481 7.67 10.80 9.71
N SER A 482 8.53 11.53 10.43
CA SER A 482 9.72 10.97 11.08
C SER A 482 9.36 10.06 12.24
N TYR A 483 8.34 10.43 13.02
CA TYR A 483 7.86 9.62 14.13
C TYR A 483 7.14 8.36 13.62
N SER A 484 6.28 8.49 12.62
CA SER A 484 5.65 7.32 11.99
C SER A 484 6.72 6.38 11.40
N ALA A 485 7.81 6.91 10.82
CA ALA A 485 8.91 6.10 10.31
C ALA A 485 9.55 5.22 11.40
N LEU A 486 9.73 5.73 12.62
CA LEU A 486 10.21 4.94 13.75
C LEU A 486 9.26 3.77 14.07
N GLY A 487 7.96 3.99 14.00
CA GLY A 487 6.96 2.94 14.19
C GLY A 487 7.00 1.87 13.11
N VAL A 488 7.12 2.26 11.83
CA VAL A 488 7.23 1.33 10.69
C VAL A 488 8.53 0.51 10.80
N VAL A 489 9.66 1.14 11.09
CA VAL A 489 10.96 0.45 11.25
C VAL A 489 10.95 -0.46 12.48
N GLY A 490 10.41 -0.01 13.61
CA GLY A 490 10.26 -0.83 14.80
C GLY A 490 9.40 -2.07 14.55
N SER A 491 8.31 -1.91 13.80
CA SER A 491 7.47 -3.03 13.37
C SER A 491 8.20 -3.98 12.43
N TRP A 492 8.97 -3.46 11.46
CA TRP A 492 9.76 -4.26 10.54
C TRP A 492 10.82 -5.10 11.25
N VAL A 493 11.60 -4.49 12.15
CA VAL A 493 12.61 -5.20 12.96
C VAL A 493 11.94 -6.25 13.84
N GLY A 494 10.86 -5.88 14.54
CA GLY A 494 10.10 -6.82 15.36
C GLY A 494 9.57 -8.00 14.54
N PHE A 495 9.01 -7.72 13.35
CA PHE A 495 8.47 -8.77 12.49
C PHE A 495 9.54 -9.64 11.85
N MET A 496 10.69 -9.08 11.45
CA MET A 496 11.85 -9.87 11.01
C MET A 496 12.27 -10.89 12.07
N VAL A 497 12.36 -10.48 13.33
CA VAL A 497 12.71 -11.39 14.43
C VAL A 497 11.65 -12.47 14.61
N VAL A 498 10.37 -12.11 14.63
CA VAL A 498 9.26 -13.08 14.75
C VAL A 498 9.24 -14.06 13.58
N TYR A 499 9.48 -13.57 12.37
CA TYR A 499 9.53 -14.37 11.15
C TYR A 499 10.64 -15.41 11.22
N PHE A 500 11.88 -15.07 11.62
CA PHE A 500 12.97 -16.06 11.71
C PHE A 500 12.92 -16.96 12.95
N THR A 501 12.14 -16.58 13.97
CA THR A 501 12.01 -17.33 15.23
C THR A 501 10.70 -18.12 15.33
N THR A 502 9.92 -18.21 14.26
CA THR A 502 8.83 -19.18 14.11
C THR A 502 9.35 -20.35 13.30
#